data_AF-A0A661P8M6-F1
#
_entry.id   AF-A0A661P8M6-F1
#
_cell.length_a   1.000
_cell.length_b   1.000
_cell.length_c   1.000
_cell.angle_alpha   90.00
_cell.angle_beta   90.00
_cell.angle_gamma   90.00
#
_symmetry.space_group_name_H-M   'P 1'
#
loop_
_entity.id
_entity.type
_entity.pdbx_description
1 polymer ?
#
loop_
_entity_poly.entity_id
_entity_poly.type
_entity_poly.pdbx_seq_one_letter_code
_entity_poly.pdbx_strand_id
1 'polypeptide(L)'
;MNCRLFAFVLLTMTLLMSPSLVLADNGMAIAPEVCLECHDDVVSALSYGASVHGQHACTSCHTDITSTTLDAHMEGDLTPEEPKCVRCHKKETSEHYSSVHMLNDVTCAACHEDIHTHNYWENDKTKVIAKCTGCHDDHEDYIDSSHGKAVMDGNQDSAACHDCHGLHKIEQLGDPNSHINREFHTKVCLTCHADHEMMERNGVFSVAVDTYMSSYHGKNFRLGSPDKVAGCADCHTSHNVLPKDDPASSVNEANLVGTCAQCHPNATPLFTKFNSHGDMHDRENYPVSYWTFVSMTGLLVGTFAVFWIHTLLWMIRGFVENREKLAEGHGGKAEEHHITEPHKQYRRFKARHIFLHLTVIISFLGLTLTGIPLKFADQHWATVMMDFFGGTYYARLIHRGCAVLTFYYFASALILTFDFLFLSKK
;
A
#
# COMPACT_ATOMS: atom_id res chain seq x y z
N MET A 1 41.46 -32.45 53.60
CA MET A 1 42.50 -32.70 52.58
C MET A 1 43.07 -31.34 52.17
N ASN A 2 44.38 -31.16 52.34
CA ASN A 2 45.01 -29.89 52.76
C ASN A 2 45.03 -28.74 51.72
N CYS A 3 44.57 -27.55 52.13
CA CYS A 3 44.68 -26.27 51.40
C CYS A 3 46.13 -25.86 51.02
N ARG A 4 47.14 -26.52 51.58
CA ARG A 4 48.55 -26.24 51.27
C ARG A 4 49.03 -26.85 49.94
N LEU A 5 48.34 -27.87 49.41
CA LEU A 5 48.73 -28.48 48.13
C LEU A 5 48.23 -27.65 46.93
N PHE A 6 47.10 -26.96 47.07
CA PHE A 6 46.51 -26.17 45.99
C PHE A 6 47.30 -24.88 45.70
N ALA A 7 47.85 -24.25 46.73
CA ALA A 7 48.67 -23.04 46.58
C ALA A 7 50.00 -23.31 45.85
N PHE A 8 50.57 -24.51 45.98
CA PHE A 8 51.84 -24.86 45.34
C PHE A 8 51.70 -25.17 43.84
N VAL A 9 50.54 -25.69 43.42
CA VAL A 9 50.23 -25.95 42.00
C VAL A 9 49.94 -24.65 41.24
N LEU A 10 49.28 -23.67 41.87
CA LEU A 10 49.03 -22.37 41.26
C LEU A 10 50.29 -21.51 41.11
N LEU A 11 51.26 -21.60 42.03
CA LEU A 11 52.51 -20.83 41.95
C LEU A 11 53.51 -21.40 40.92
N THR A 12 53.36 -22.66 40.52
CA THR A 12 54.26 -23.31 39.55
C THR A 12 53.78 -23.20 38.10
N MET A 13 52.48 -22.96 37.86
CA MET A 13 51.97 -22.69 36.50
C MET A 13 52.21 -21.25 36.01
N THR A 14 52.51 -20.30 36.89
CA THR A 14 52.76 -18.90 36.49
C THR A 14 54.21 -18.64 36.03
N LEU A 15 55.13 -19.58 36.23
CA LEU A 15 56.54 -19.43 35.83
C LEU A 15 56.92 -20.05 34.46
N LEU A 16 55.97 -20.65 33.74
CA LEU A 16 56.21 -21.31 32.44
C LEU A 16 55.50 -20.64 31.25
N MET A 17 54.87 -19.49 31.44
CA MET A 17 54.28 -18.71 30.34
C MET A 17 55.14 -17.49 30.05
N SER A 18 56.28 -17.71 29.41
CA SER A 18 56.99 -16.66 28.68
C SER A 18 56.04 -16.12 27.61
N PRO A 19 55.75 -14.81 27.56
CA PRO A 19 55.06 -14.25 26.41
C PRO A 19 56.03 -14.37 25.24
N SER A 20 55.73 -15.30 24.34
CA SER A 20 56.31 -15.26 23.01
C SER A 20 55.75 -13.99 22.38
N LEU A 21 56.55 -12.93 22.31
CA LEU A 21 56.30 -11.81 21.41
C LEU A 21 56.34 -12.40 20.00
N VAL A 22 55.20 -12.85 19.52
CA VAL A 22 54.96 -12.98 18.09
C VAL A 22 54.85 -11.54 17.61
N LEU A 23 55.94 -11.00 17.06
CA LEU A 23 55.84 -9.85 16.17
C LEU A 23 55.03 -10.31 14.97
N ALA A 24 53.74 -10.01 14.99
CA ALA A 24 52.96 -9.91 13.77
C ALA A 24 53.45 -8.66 13.04
N ASP A 25 54.41 -8.83 12.15
CA ASP A 25 54.88 -7.81 11.22
C ASP A 25 53.87 -7.61 10.07
N ASN A 26 52.60 -7.43 10.44
CA ASN A 26 51.56 -7.02 9.52
C ASN A 26 51.35 -5.53 9.75
N GLY A 27 52.15 -4.72 9.04
CA GLY A 27 51.97 -3.29 8.78
C GLY A 27 51.28 -2.51 9.89
N MET A 28 52.06 -1.89 10.78
CA MET A 28 51.53 -0.86 11.67
C MET A 28 50.74 0.16 10.84
N ALA A 29 49.53 0.50 11.27
CA ALA A 29 48.74 1.54 10.63
C ALA A 29 49.58 2.82 10.55
N ILE A 30 49.73 3.36 9.33
CA ILE A 30 50.40 4.64 9.11
C ILE A 30 49.62 5.69 9.91
N ALA A 31 50.35 6.43 10.75
CA ALA A 31 49.74 7.46 11.57
C ALA A 31 49.14 8.55 10.65
N PRO A 32 47.90 9.01 10.89
CA PRO A 32 47.24 9.98 10.00
C PRO A 32 48.07 11.25 9.75
N GLU A 33 48.90 11.64 10.72
CA GLU A 33 49.79 12.79 10.63
C GLU A 33 50.76 12.67 9.45
N VAL A 34 51.25 11.46 9.14
CA VAL A 34 52.18 11.21 8.02
C VAL A 34 51.51 11.52 6.68
N CYS A 35 50.23 11.15 6.53
CA CYS A 35 49.48 11.46 5.32
C CYS A 35 49.24 12.97 5.20
N LEU A 36 48.93 13.61 6.33
CA LEU A 36 48.60 15.03 6.41
C LEU A 36 49.82 15.95 6.26
N GLU A 37 51.06 15.46 6.34
CA GLU A 37 52.25 16.24 5.98
C GLU A 37 52.25 16.69 4.52
N CYS A 38 51.57 15.95 3.63
CA CYS A 38 51.46 16.27 2.20
C CYS A 38 50.01 16.56 1.74
N HIS A 39 49.00 16.09 2.47
CA HIS A 39 47.58 16.22 2.11
C HIS A 39 46.80 17.21 2.98
N ASP A 40 47.48 18.11 3.69
CA ASP A 40 46.82 19.16 4.48
C ASP A 40 46.06 20.19 3.64
N ASP A 41 46.35 20.26 2.34
CA ASP A 41 45.71 21.11 1.35
C ASP A 41 44.35 20.57 0.86
N VAL A 42 44.18 19.24 0.88
CA VAL A 42 42.95 18.55 0.45
C VAL A 42 42.13 18.02 1.61
N VAL A 43 42.73 17.72 2.76
CA VAL A 43 42.06 17.20 3.94
C VAL A 43 42.55 17.90 5.21
N SER A 44 41.66 18.60 5.90
CA SER A 44 41.96 19.16 7.22
C SER A 44 41.89 18.08 8.30
N ALA A 45 42.95 17.95 9.10
CA ALA A 45 43.00 17.07 10.27
C ALA A 45 41.80 17.29 11.21
N LEU A 46 41.43 18.56 11.41
CA LEU A 46 40.32 18.96 12.29
C LEU A 46 38.98 18.52 11.70
N SER A 47 38.74 18.81 10.43
CA SER A 47 37.48 18.46 9.76
C SER A 47 37.33 16.95 9.59
N TYR A 48 38.41 16.23 9.30
CA TYR A 48 38.42 14.78 9.24
C TYR A 48 38.16 14.15 10.59
N GLY A 49 38.85 14.61 11.64
CA GLY A 49 38.63 14.15 13.01
C GLY A 49 37.21 14.39 13.52
N ALA A 50 36.53 15.42 13.01
CA ALA A 50 35.13 15.72 13.33
C ALA A 50 34.11 14.92 12.49
N SER A 51 34.54 14.25 11.41
CA SER A 51 33.65 13.46 10.55
C SER A 51 33.25 12.12 11.19
N VAL A 52 32.25 11.47 10.62
CA VAL A 52 31.85 10.10 11.03
C VAL A 52 32.97 9.07 10.81
N HIS A 53 33.94 9.36 9.95
CA HIS A 53 35.10 8.51 9.68
C HIS A 53 36.35 8.90 10.47
N GLY A 54 36.31 9.96 11.27
CA GLY A 54 37.49 10.54 11.94
C GLY A 54 38.22 9.61 12.91
N GLN A 55 37.60 8.51 13.32
CA GLN A 55 38.22 7.47 14.17
C GLN A 55 38.99 6.41 13.38
N HIS A 56 38.96 6.45 12.05
CA HIS A 56 39.63 5.48 11.18
C HIS A 56 40.90 6.09 10.57
N ALA A 57 41.96 5.27 10.45
CA ALA A 57 43.17 5.66 9.74
C ALA A 57 42.89 5.77 8.23
N CYS A 58 43.61 6.65 7.53
CA CYS A 58 43.47 6.89 6.08
C CYS A 58 43.58 5.57 5.27
N THR A 59 44.50 4.69 5.68
CA THR A 59 44.74 3.37 5.07
C THR A 59 43.62 2.35 5.30
N SER A 60 42.63 2.67 6.14
CA SER A 60 41.40 1.87 6.29
C SER A 60 40.52 1.97 5.05
N CYS A 61 40.59 3.11 4.34
CA CYS A 61 39.86 3.40 3.11
C CYS A 61 40.78 3.26 1.88
N HIS A 62 41.97 3.84 1.93
CA HIS A 62 43.01 3.75 0.88
C HIS A 62 43.91 2.53 1.10
N THR A 63 43.32 1.36 0.91
CA THR A 63 43.89 0.10 1.45
C THR A 63 45.02 -0.48 0.61
N ASP A 64 45.22 0.06 -0.58
CA ASP A 64 46.35 -0.15 -1.48
C ASP A 64 47.60 0.63 -1.02
N ILE A 65 47.41 1.65 -0.18
CA ILE A 65 48.49 2.36 0.49
C ILE A 65 48.80 1.67 1.82
N THR A 66 49.97 1.05 1.86
CA THR A 66 50.49 0.26 2.99
C THR A 66 51.90 0.74 3.32
N SER A 67 52.47 0.29 4.44
CA SER A 67 53.84 0.63 4.80
C SER A 67 54.88 0.22 3.75
N THR A 68 54.58 -0.78 2.90
CA THR A 68 55.46 -1.24 1.82
C THR A 68 55.24 -0.52 0.49
N THR A 69 54.12 0.19 0.33
CA THR A 69 53.75 0.89 -0.91
C THR A 69 53.76 2.41 -0.75
N LEU A 70 54.00 2.91 0.47
CA LEU A 70 54.04 4.34 0.78
C LEU A 70 55.12 5.09 -0.01
N ASP A 71 56.33 4.54 -0.14
CA ASP A 71 57.42 5.19 -0.88
C ASP A 71 57.04 5.41 -2.36
N ALA A 72 56.45 4.39 -3.00
CA ALA A 72 55.96 4.48 -4.38
C ALA A 72 54.83 5.51 -4.51
N HIS A 73 53.98 5.65 -3.49
CA HIS A 73 52.94 6.69 -3.46
C HIS A 73 53.55 8.10 -3.35
N MET A 74 54.53 8.29 -2.46
CA MET A 74 55.23 9.56 -2.27
C MET A 74 56.02 10.00 -3.50
N GLU A 75 56.56 9.04 -4.27
CA GLU A 75 57.25 9.30 -5.55
C GLU A 75 56.28 9.57 -6.72
N GLY A 76 54.98 9.36 -6.52
CA GLY A 76 53.94 9.54 -7.53
C GLY A 76 53.74 8.34 -8.47
N ASP A 77 54.43 7.23 -8.22
CA ASP A 77 54.35 5.99 -9.00
C ASP A 77 53.08 5.17 -8.66
N LEU A 78 52.44 5.46 -7.53
CA LEU A 78 51.20 4.81 -7.10
C LEU A 78 50.14 5.84 -6.65
N THR A 79 49.02 5.89 -7.36
CA THR A 79 47.84 6.67 -6.95
C THR A 79 46.88 5.79 -6.14
N PRO A 80 46.31 6.29 -5.03
CA PRO A 80 45.33 5.54 -4.26
C PRO A 80 44.15 5.06 -5.10
N GLU A 81 43.78 3.79 -4.97
CA GLU A 81 42.55 3.26 -5.55
C GLU A 81 41.30 3.91 -4.93
N GLU A 82 40.17 3.83 -5.64
CA GLU A 82 38.88 4.24 -5.10
C GLU A 82 38.52 3.43 -3.83
N PRO A 83 38.08 4.10 -2.74
CA PRO A 83 37.70 3.42 -1.51
C PRO A 83 36.58 2.39 -1.70
N LYS A 84 36.81 1.16 -1.23
CA LYS A 84 35.84 0.06 -1.32
C LYS A 84 34.84 0.11 -0.17
N CYS A 85 33.82 0.97 -0.28
CA CYS A 85 32.79 1.20 0.74
C CYS A 85 32.15 -0.09 1.28
N VAL A 86 31.96 -1.09 0.41
CA VAL A 86 31.38 -2.41 0.71
C VAL A 86 32.08 -3.19 1.83
N ARG A 87 33.33 -2.85 2.14
CA ARG A 87 34.07 -3.47 3.27
C ARG A 87 33.37 -3.20 4.60
N CYS A 88 32.76 -2.02 4.75
CA CYS A 88 32.06 -1.59 5.96
C CYS A 88 30.55 -1.42 5.71
N HIS A 89 30.15 -0.75 4.62
CA HIS A 89 28.77 -0.41 4.27
C HIS A 89 28.12 -1.47 3.38
N LYS A 90 28.07 -2.72 3.86
CA LYS A 90 27.56 -3.86 3.07
C LYS A 90 26.10 -3.69 2.67
N LYS A 91 25.27 -3.18 3.59
CA LYS A 91 23.83 -3.01 3.38
C LYS A 91 23.59 -1.94 2.32
N GLU A 92 24.16 -0.76 2.53
CA GLU A 92 24.00 0.40 1.64
C GLU A 92 24.55 0.08 0.26
N THR A 93 25.69 -0.63 0.18
CA THR A 93 26.23 -1.10 -1.11
C THR A 93 25.27 -2.07 -1.79
N SER A 94 24.68 -3.02 -1.07
CA SER A 94 23.73 -3.98 -1.65
C SER A 94 22.47 -3.28 -2.15
N GLU A 95 21.97 -2.29 -1.43
CA GLU A 95 20.82 -1.49 -1.82
C GLU A 95 21.14 -0.65 -3.07
N HIS A 96 22.26 0.08 -3.02
CA HIS A 96 22.75 0.91 -4.12
C HIS A 96 23.01 0.11 -5.39
N TYR A 97 23.57 -1.09 -5.28
CA TYR A 97 23.87 -1.95 -6.43
C TYR A 97 22.62 -2.29 -7.26
N SER A 98 21.45 -2.34 -6.62
CA SER A 98 20.16 -2.58 -7.27
C SER A 98 19.40 -1.31 -7.68
N SER A 99 19.97 -0.14 -7.41
CA SER A 99 19.31 1.15 -7.62
C SER A 99 19.47 1.68 -9.04
N VAL A 100 18.59 2.61 -9.43
CA VAL A 100 18.70 3.35 -10.69
C VAL A 100 20.00 4.13 -10.81
N HIS A 101 20.60 4.57 -9.70
CA HIS A 101 21.86 5.31 -9.72
C HIS A 101 23.02 4.42 -10.14
N MET A 102 23.13 3.21 -9.59
CA MET A 102 24.15 2.25 -10.04
C MET A 102 23.92 1.82 -11.49
N LEU A 103 22.67 1.66 -11.93
CA LEU A 103 22.35 1.34 -13.33
C LEU A 103 22.74 2.45 -14.32
N ASN A 104 22.98 3.67 -13.83
CA ASN A 104 23.44 4.83 -14.61
C ASN A 104 24.86 5.26 -14.20
N ASP A 105 25.67 4.33 -13.69
CA ASP A 105 27.09 4.54 -13.35
C ASP A 105 27.37 5.64 -12.30
N VAL A 106 26.38 6.02 -11.50
CA VAL A 106 26.58 6.92 -10.36
C VAL A 106 27.17 6.12 -9.20
N THR A 107 28.40 6.43 -8.79
CA THR A 107 29.11 5.72 -7.71
C THR A 107 28.80 6.33 -6.34
N CYS A 108 29.17 5.61 -5.27
CA CYS A 108 29.03 6.12 -3.90
C CYS A 108 29.72 7.49 -3.73
N ALA A 109 30.90 7.67 -4.33
CA ALA A 109 31.69 8.89 -4.24
C ALA A 109 31.06 10.08 -4.99
N ALA A 110 30.23 9.83 -6.01
CA ALA A 110 29.50 10.89 -6.69
C ALA A 110 28.45 11.55 -5.76
N CYS A 111 27.86 10.78 -4.84
CA CYS A 111 26.94 11.30 -3.83
C CYS A 111 27.66 11.68 -2.51
N HIS A 112 28.70 10.96 -2.12
CA HIS A 112 29.48 11.22 -0.89
C HIS A 112 30.81 11.92 -1.23
N GLU A 113 30.74 13.00 -1.99
CA GLU A 113 31.92 13.83 -2.33
C GLU A 113 32.60 14.43 -1.07
N ASP A 114 31.84 14.55 0.02
CA ASP A 114 32.25 15.07 1.30
C ASP A 114 32.78 13.99 2.26
N ILE A 115 33.19 12.80 1.78
CA ILE A 115 33.51 11.63 2.63
C ILE A 115 34.51 11.91 3.77
N HIS A 116 35.46 12.82 3.55
CA HIS A 116 36.46 13.23 4.54
C HIS A 116 35.92 14.20 5.60
N THR A 117 34.76 14.81 5.37
CA THR A 117 34.10 15.76 6.28
C THR A 117 32.66 15.36 6.59
N HIS A 118 32.26 14.16 6.16
CA HIS A 118 30.88 13.73 6.16
C HIS A 118 30.36 13.60 7.59
N ASN A 119 29.14 14.10 7.78
CA ASN A 119 28.44 14.09 9.06
C ASN A 119 27.02 13.56 8.87
N TYR A 120 26.46 13.00 9.94
CA TYR A 120 25.06 12.59 9.93
C TYR A 120 24.16 13.78 9.56
N TRP A 121 23.10 13.51 8.81
CA TRP A 121 22.15 14.55 8.42
C TRP A 121 21.28 15.04 9.58
N GLU A 122 21.30 14.38 10.74
CA GLU A 122 20.51 14.74 11.94
C GLU A 122 19.00 14.91 11.65
N ASN A 123 18.49 14.10 10.73
CA ASN A 123 17.11 14.18 10.20
C ASN A 123 16.77 15.50 9.49
N ASP A 124 17.76 16.27 9.06
CA ASP A 124 17.55 17.47 8.26
C ASP A 124 17.28 17.10 6.80
N LYS A 125 16.00 17.10 6.43
CA LYS A 125 15.54 16.78 5.08
C LYS A 125 15.97 17.80 4.03
N THR A 126 16.33 19.03 4.41
CA THR A 126 16.79 20.06 3.45
C THR A 126 18.11 19.66 2.80
N LYS A 127 18.99 18.97 3.55
CA LYS A 127 20.24 18.41 3.01
C LYS A 127 20.00 17.35 1.94
N VAL A 128 18.94 16.55 2.11
CA VAL A 128 18.59 15.52 1.13
C VAL A 128 18.10 16.15 -0.15
N ILE A 129 17.20 17.14 -0.04
CA ILE A 129 16.71 17.90 -1.20
C ILE A 129 17.92 18.50 -1.93
N ALA A 130 18.80 19.22 -1.24
CA ALA A 130 19.98 19.83 -1.82
C ALA A 130 20.90 18.82 -2.54
N LYS A 131 21.06 17.61 -1.97
CA LYS A 131 21.87 16.55 -2.61
C LYS A 131 21.23 16.03 -3.89
N CYS A 132 19.91 15.84 -3.91
CA CYS A 132 19.19 15.38 -5.10
C CYS A 132 19.14 16.45 -6.20
N THR A 133 18.83 17.70 -5.82
CA THR A 133 18.72 18.83 -6.77
C THR A 133 20.07 19.30 -7.31
N GLY A 134 21.19 18.87 -6.72
CA GLY A 134 22.52 19.11 -7.27
C GLY A 134 22.75 18.45 -8.64
N CYS A 135 21.98 17.42 -8.98
CA CYS A 135 22.09 16.69 -10.25
C CYS A 135 20.76 16.56 -11.03
N HIS A 136 19.61 16.59 -10.36
CA HIS A 136 18.30 16.41 -11.00
C HIS A 136 17.66 17.75 -11.37
N ASP A 137 17.61 18.08 -12.65
CA ASP A 137 17.11 19.38 -13.13
C ASP A 137 15.58 19.56 -13.10
N ASP A 138 14.79 18.50 -12.90
CA ASP A 138 13.32 18.55 -12.88
C ASP A 138 12.80 18.47 -11.44
N HIS A 139 13.04 19.54 -10.68
CA HIS A 139 12.76 19.58 -9.24
C HIS A 139 11.87 20.76 -8.83
N GLU A 140 11.65 21.74 -9.70
CA GLU A 140 10.89 22.96 -9.42
C GLU A 140 9.48 22.64 -8.95
N ASP A 141 8.82 21.71 -9.62
CA ASP A 141 7.48 21.22 -9.25
C ASP A 141 7.45 20.72 -7.80
N TYR A 142 8.47 19.97 -7.38
CA TYR A 142 8.59 19.49 -6.00
C TYR A 142 8.86 20.63 -5.02
N ILE A 143 9.81 21.52 -5.34
CA ILE A 143 10.14 22.66 -4.48
C ILE A 143 8.92 23.57 -4.27
N ASP A 144 8.11 23.78 -5.31
CA ASP A 144 6.90 24.60 -5.26
C ASP A 144 5.68 23.86 -4.69
N SER A 145 5.76 22.54 -4.52
CA SER A 145 4.71 21.75 -3.90
C SER A 145 4.53 22.08 -2.41
N SER A 146 3.40 21.62 -1.86
CA SER A 146 3.12 21.70 -0.43
C SER A 146 4.16 20.96 0.40
N HIS A 147 4.70 19.85 -0.13
CA HIS A 147 5.73 19.09 0.57
C HIS A 147 7.06 19.83 0.60
N GLY A 148 7.55 20.29 -0.56
CA GLY A 148 8.83 21.00 -0.68
C GLY A 148 8.84 22.27 0.16
N LYS A 149 7.80 23.11 0.04
CA LYS A 149 7.65 24.33 0.85
C LYS A 149 7.68 24.03 2.35
N ALA A 150 6.94 23.02 2.81
CA ALA A 150 6.92 22.66 4.22
C ALA A 150 8.28 22.17 4.74
N VAL A 151 9.04 21.38 3.95
CA VAL A 151 10.39 20.98 4.35
C VAL A 151 11.31 22.20 4.46
N MET A 152 11.24 23.13 3.52
CA MET A 152 12.04 24.36 3.53
C MET A 152 11.66 25.31 4.67
N ASP A 153 10.42 25.27 5.12
CA ASP A 153 9.93 25.96 6.33
C ASP A 153 10.35 25.24 7.65
N GLY A 154 11.10 24.14 7.55
CA GLY A 154 11.66 23.40 8.67
C GLY A 154 10.79 22.25 9.19
N ASN A 155 9.67 21.95 8.53
CA ASN A 155 8.77 20.87 8.93
C ASN A 155 9.30 19.49 8.47
N GLN A 156 9.91 18.74 9.39
CA GLN A 156 10.44 17.41 9.12
C GLN A 156 9.38 16.31 8.97
N ASP A 157 8.11 16.58 9.30
CA ASP A 157 7.01 15.66 8.96
C ASP A 157 6.74 15.66 7.44
N SER A 158 7.05 16.76 6.75
CA SER A 158 6.82 16.83 5.31
C SER A 158 7.76 15.90 4.53
N ALA A 159 7.27 15.35 3.40
CA ALA A 159 8.01 14.39 2.60
C ALA A 159 9.11 15.04 1.77
N ALA A 160 10.34 14.54 1.90
CA ALA A 160 11.47 14.79 1.01
C ALA A 160 11.59 13.72 -0.07
N CYS A 161 12.48 13.95 -1.05
CA CYS A 161 12.70 13.02 -2.18
C CYS A 161 12.89 11.57 -1.71
N HIS A 162 13.63 11.38 -0.61
CA HIS A 162 13.93 10.05 -0.08
C HIS A 162 12.78 9.37 0.66
N ASP A 163 11.80 10.12 1.15
CA ASP A 163 10.63 9.53 1.82
C ASP A 163 9.77 8.77 0.81
N CYS A 164 9.80 9.20 -0.46
CA CYS A 164 9.12 8.52 -1.55
C CYS A 164 10.01 7.51 -2.28
N HIS A 165 11.23 7.89 -2.64
CA HIS A 165 12.09 7.09 -3.51
C HIS A 165 13.17 6.27 -2.78
N GLY A 166 13.41 6.53 -1.49
CA GLY A 166 14.54 5.98 -0.75
C GLY A 166 15.86 6.75 -0.98
N LEU A 167 16.93 6.31 -0.30
CA LEU A 167 18.28 6.89 -0.42
C LEU A 167 19.21 5.99 -1.23
N HIS A 168 19.56 4.83 -0.68
CA HIS A 168 20.44 3.87 -1.35
C HIS A 168 19.65 2.87 -2.20
N LYS A 169 18.38 2.60 -1.87
CA LYS A 169 17.52 1.65 -2.58
C LYS A 169 16.50 2.35 -3.47
N ILE A 170 16.98 3.13 -4.44
CA ILE A 170 16.09 3.85 -5.39
C ILE A 170 15.73 2.92 -6.54
N GLU A 171 14.50 2.42 -6.54
CA GLU A 171 14.02 1.44 -7.52
C GLU A 171 13.57 2.09 -8.84
N GLN A 172 13.73 1.36 -9.95
CA GLN A 172 13.22 1.80 -11.24
C GLN A 172 11.72 1.52 -11.36
N LEU A 173 10.92 2.54 -11.63
CA LEU A 173 9.47 2.38 -11.77
C LEU A 173 9.03 1.88 -13.16
N GLY A 174 9.91 1.89 -14.17
CA GLY A 174 9.66 1.32 -15.50
C GLY A 174 8.47 1.97 -16.22
N ASP A 175 7.64 1.15 -16.88
CA ASP A 175 6.44 1.61 -17.61
C ASP A 175 5.45 2.31 -16.65
N PRO A 176 5.05 3.58 -16.93
CA PRO A 176 4.05 4.32 -16.16
C PRO A 176 2.72 3.59 -15.95
N ASN A 177 2.36 2.69 -16.86
CA ASN A 177 1.11 1.92 -16.80
C ASN A 177 1.28 0.53 -16.18
N SER A 178 2.50 0.15 -15.77
CA SER A 178 2.75 -1.15 -15.15
C SER A 178 2.11 -1.24 -13.77
N HIS A 179 1.71 -2.45 -13.39
CA HIS A 179 1.08 -2.69 -12.09
C HIS A 179 1.93 -2.17 -10.92
N ILE A 180 3.25 -2.37 -10.94
CA ILE A 180 4.17 -1.94 -9.87
C ILE A 180 4.22 -0.41 -9.77
N ASN A 181 4.33 0.29 -10.90
CA ASN A 181 4.36 1.74 -10.94
C ASN A 181 3.05 2.36 -10.43
N ARG A 182 1.93 1.85 -10.95
CA ARG A 182 0.58 2.26 -10.55
C ARG A 182 0.30 1.97 -9.07
N GLU A 183 0.87 0.89 -8.54
CA GLU A 183 0.80 0.57 -7.13
C GLU A 183 1.60 1.56 -6.27
N PHE A 184 2.81 1.91 -6.72
CA PHE A 184 3.69 2.87 -6.06
C PHE A 184 3.04 4.24 -5.90
N HIS A 185 2.35 4.75 -6.94
CA HIS A 185 1.58 6.01 -6.94
C HIS A 185 0.57 6.16 -5.78
N THR A 186 0.17 5.04 -5.17
CA THR A 186 -0.72 5.04 -4.01
C THR A 186 0.03 4.67 -2.74
N LYS A 187 0.75 3.53 -2.74
CA LYS A 187 1.36 2.96 -1.52
C LYS A 187 2.32 3.92 -0.85
N VAL A 188 3.11 4.65 -1.63
CA VAL A 188 4.14 5.55 -1.08
C VAL A 188 3.53 6.63 -0.19
N CYS A 189 2.39 7.19 -0.60
CA CYS A 189 1.67 8.22 0.13
C CYS A 189 1.06 7.69 1.43
N LEU A 190 0.63 6.42 1.46
CA LEU A 190 0.01 5.80 2.62
C LEU A 190 0.97 5.70 3.81
N THR A 191 2.27 5.65 3.56
CA THR A 191 3.31 5.56 4.60
C THR A 191 3.21 6.69 5.62
N CYS A 192 2.79 7.88 5.18
CA CYS A 192 2.63 9.06 6.04
C CYS A 192 1.16 9.47 6.16
N HIS A 193 0.39 9.50 5.08
CA HIS A 193 -0.99 9.99 5.11
C HIS A 193 -1.98 9.07 5.83
N ALA A 194 -1.61 7.83 6.14
CA ALA A 194 -2.40 6.94 6.99
C ALA A 194 -2.20 7.20 8.49
N ASP A 195 -1.21 7.99 8.89
CA ASP A 195 -0.99 8.40 10.27
C ASP A 195 -1.89 9.61 10.59
N HIS A 196 -2.99 9.36 11.28
CA HIS A 196 -3.98 10.38 11.63
C HIS A 196 -3.39 11.48 12.54
N GLU A 197 -2.51 11.12 13.47
CA GLU A 197 -1.89 12.07 14.39
C GLU A 197 -0.94 13.01 13.64
N MET A 198 -0.17 12.46 12.71
CA MET A 198 0.69 13.24 11.82
C MET A 198 -0.11 14.17 10.91
N MET A 199 -1.19 13.69 10.33
CA MET A 199 -2.02 14.55 9.47
C MET A 199 -2.70 15.66 10.27
N GLU A 200 -3.23 15.36 11.46
CA GLU A 200 -3.90 16.34 12.32
C GLU A 200 -2.95 17.45 12.79
N ARG A 201 -1.76 17.10 13.30
CA ARG A 201 -0.77 18.10 13.76
C ARG A 201 -0.23 18.99 12.63
N ASN A 202 -0.30 18.51 11.38
CA ASN A 202 0.11 19.25 10.18
C ASN A 202 -1.06 19.96 9.46
N GLY A 203 -2.29 19.89 9.99
CA GLY A 203 -3.45 20.54 9.37
C GLY A 203 -3.88 19.92 8.03
N VAL A 204 -3.50 18.67 7.78
CA VAL A 204 -3.88 17.89 6.59
C VAL A 204 -5.10 17.03 6.93
N PHE A 205 -5.96 16.76 5.94
CA PHE A 205 -7.18 15.98 6.16
C PHE A 205 -6.88 14.55 6.64
N SER A 206 -7.11 14.28 7.93
CA SER A 206 -6.63 13.07 8.60
C SER A 206 -7.29 11.77 8.16
N VAL A 207 -8.53 11.83 7.66
CA VAL A 207 -9.28 10.65 7.19
C VAL A 207 -9.21 10.46 5.67
N ALA A 208 -8.29 11.15 4.98
CA ALA A 208 -8.16 11.09 3.52
C ALA A 208 -7.94 9.65 3.02
N VAL A 209 -7.05 8.90 3.68
CA VAL A 209 -6.74 7.51 3.30
C VAL A 209 -7.94 6.60 3.50
N ASP A 210 -8.60 6.66 4.66
CA ASP A 210 -9.77 5.82 4.96
C ASP A 210 -10.91 6.05 3.98
N THR A 211 -11.22 7.32 3.72
CA THR A 211 -12.29 7.71 2.80
C THR A 211 -11.97 7.31 1.36
N TYR A 212 -10.73 7.53 0.90
CA TYR A 212 -10.28 7.07 -0.41
C TYR A 212 -10.36 5.54 -0.52
N MET A 213 -9.91 4.81 0.50
CA MET A 213 -9.94 3.36 0.54
C MET A 213 -11.35 2.78 0.57
N SER A 214 -12.32 3.54 1.08
CA SER A 214 -13.74 3.19 1.04
C SER A 214 -14.41 3.48 -0.32
N SER A 215 -13.77 4.31 -1.15
CA SER A 215 -14.24 4.68 -2.49
C SER A 215 -14.10 3.52 -3.49
N TYR A 216 -14.65 3.69 -4.69
CA TYR A 216 -14.50 2.70 -5.76
C TYR A 216 -13.03 2.53 -6.20
N HIS A 217 -12.25 3.60 -6.26
CA HIS A 217 -10.84 3.53 -6.62
C HIS A 217 -10.05 2.74 -5.58
N GLY A 218 -10.15 3.13 -4.30
CA GLY A 218 -9.46 2.46 -3.21
C GLY A 218 -9.87 0.99 -3.00
N LYS A 219 -11.15 0.64 -3.18
CA LYS A 219 -11.60 -0.75 -3.12
C LYS A 219 -10.99 -1.62 -4.22
N ASN A 220 -10.95 -1.15 -5.47
CA ASN A 220 -10.33 -1.93 -6.54
C ASN A 220 -8.79 -1.97 -6.41
N PHE A 221 -8.18 -0.91 -5.87
CA PHE A 221 -6.77 -0.93 -5.49
C PHE A 221 -6.48 -2.06 -4.49
N ARG A 222 -7.26 -2.16 -3.41
CA ARG A 222 -7.16 -3.27 -2.43
C ARG A 222 -7.41 -4.65 -3.04
N LEU A 223 -8.26 -4.71 -4.06
CA LEU A 223 -8.53 -5.95 -4.82
C LEU A 223 -7.45 -6.29 -5.86
N GLY A 224 -6.28 -5.65 -5.82
CA GLY A 224 -5.15 -5.98 -6.69
C GLY A 224 -5.30 -5.44 -8.12
N SER A 225 -6.04 -4.35 -8.32
CA SER A 225 -6.16 -3.68 -9.63
C SER A 225 -5.67 -2.21 -9.61
N PRO A 226 -4.47 -1.90 -9.06
CA PRO A 226 -3.92 -0.54 -9.02
C PRO A 226 -3.75 0.09 -10.41
N ASP A 227 -3.48 -0.72 -11.43
CA ASP A 227 -3.34 -0.31 -12.83
C ASP A 227 -4.67 -0.03 -13.56
N LYS A 228 -5.80 -0.19 -12.87
CA LYS A 228 -7.15 0.04 -13.43
C LYS A 228 -7.91 1.16 -12.72
N VAL A 229 -7.28 1.83 -11.76
CA VAL A 229 -7.88 2.90 -10.97
C VAL A 229 -6.89 4.06 -10.78
N ALA A 230 -7.42 5.21 -10.39
CA ALA A 230 -6.61 6.34 -9.99
C ALA A 230 -6.15 6.16 -8.54
N GLY A 231 -4.84 6.25 -8.33
CA GLY A 231 -4.16 6.39 -7.05
C GLY A 231 -4.05 7.85 -6.59
N CYS A 232 -3.35 8.05 -5.48
CA CYS A 232 -3.16 9.36 -4.86
C CYS A 232 -2.51 10.35 -5.84
N ALA A 233 -1.36 9.96 -6.41
CA ALA A 233 -0.58 10.80 -7.32
C ALA A 233 -1.28 11.09 -8.66
N ASP A 234 -2.29 10.32 -9.06
CA ASP A 234 -3.01 10.57 -10.32
C ASP A 234 -4.00 11.72 -10.19
N CYS A 235 -4.52 11.91 -8.98
CA CYS A 235 -5.39 13.04 -8.67
C CYS A 235 -4.57 14.24 -8.22
N HIS A 236 -3.59 14.05 -7.32
CA HIS A 236 -2.84 15.12 -6.67
C HIS A 236 -1.52 15.50 -7.37
N THR A 237 -1.16 14.78 -8.44
CA THR A 237 0.18 14.76 -9.06
C THR A 237 1.27 14.16 -8.16
N SER A 238 2.40 13.73 -8.74
CA SER A 238 3.49 13.09 -7.97
C SER A 238 4.40 14.11 -7.30
N HIS A 239 4.93 15.07 -8.06
CA HIS A 239 5.88 16.07 -7.55
C HIS A 239 5.23 17.43 -7.30
N ASN A 240 4.10 17.78 -7.92
CA ASN A 240 3.49 19.11 -7.82
C ASN A 240 2.21 19.11 -6.94
N VAL A 241 2.30 18.54 -5.74
CA VAL A 241 1.14 18.41 -4.83
C VAL A 241 0.77 19.78 -4.26
N LEU A 242 -0.27 20.39 -4.83
CA LEU A 242 -0.74 21.72 -4.46
C LEU A 242 -2.07 21.71 -3.68
N PRO A 243 -2.34 22.71 -2.82
CA PRO A 243 -3.62 22.86 -2.14
C PRO A 243 -4.78 22.95 -3.12
N LYS A 244 -5.96 22.44 -2.74
CA LYS A 244 -7.15 22.43 -3.61
C LYS A 244 -7.58 23.81 -4.12
N ASP A 245 -7.29 24.86 -3.36
CA ASP A 245 -7.71 26.23 -3.67
C ASP A 245 -6.72 26.92 -4.62
N ASP A 246 -5.56 26.31 -4.87
CA ASP A 246 -4.57 26.80 -5.82
C ASP A 246 -5.06 26.58 -7.26
N PRO A 247 -5.11 27.61 -8.13
CA PRO A 247 -5.53 27.48 -9.51
C PRO A 247 -4.69 26.52 -10.36
N ALA A 248 -3.43 26.27 -9.99
CA ALA A 248 -2.55 25.32 -10.68
C ALA A 248 -2.77 23.87 -10.20
N SER A 249 -3.46 23.66 -9.09
CA SER A 249 -3.72 22.32 -8.54
C SER A 249 -4.62 21.50 -9.47
N SER A 250 -4.24 20.26 -9.75
CA SER A 250 -5.06 19.29 -10.49
C SER A 250 -6.38 18.96 -9.80
N VAL A 251 -6.46 19.15 -8.48
CA VAL A 251 -7.68 18.95 -7.69
C VAL A 251 -8.48 20.23 -7.44
N ASN A 252 -8.08 21.35 -8.06
CA ASN A 252 -8.88 22.57 -8.06
C ASN A 252 -10.22 22.37 -8.78
N GLU A 253 -11.30 22.97 -8.28
CA GLU A 253 -12.65 22.81 -8.85
C GLU A 253 -12.71 23.11 -10.36
N ALA A 254 -11.92 24.08 -10.84
CA ALA A 254 -11.84 24.42 -12.27
C ALA A 254 -11.11 23.34 -13.11
N ASN A 255 -10.19 22.60 -12.51
CA ASN A 255 -9.33 21.62 -13.19
C ASN A 255 -9.84 20.18 -13.08
N LEU A 256 -10.73 19.89 -12.12
CA LEU A 256 -11.23 18.53 -11.83
C LEU A 256 -11.78 17.81 -13.08
N VAL A 257 -12.42 18.52 -14.00
CA VAL A 257 -12.95 17.90 -15.23
C VAL A 257 -11.80 17.34 -16.06
N GLY A 258 -10.71 18.10 -16.22
CA GLY A 258 -9.51 17.67 -16.93
C GLY A 258 -8.83 16.49 -16.24
N THR A 259 -8.71 16.54 -14.91
CA THR A 259 -8.13 15.44 -14.11
C THR A 259 -8.93 14.15 -14.24
N CYS A 260 -10.27 14.22 -14.12
CA CYS A 260 -11.12 13.05 -14.34
C CYS A 260 -11.06 12.56 -15.79
N ALA A 261 -10.95 13.48 -16.76
CA ALA A 261 -10.96 13.17 -18.19
C ALA A 261 -9.77 12.33 -18.65
N GLN A 262 -8.68 12.29 -17.89
CA GLN A 262 -7.53 11.42 -18.16
C GLN A 262 -7.94 9.95 -18.28
N CYS A 263 -8.90 9.52 -17.45
CA CYS A 263 -9.44 8.15 -17.46
C CYS A 263 -10.92 8.08 -17.88
N HIS A 264 -11.66 9.18 -17.76
CA HIS A 264 -13.08 9.28 -18.08
C HIS A 264 -13.32 10.31 -19.21
N PRO A 265 -13.18 9.94 -20.50
CA PRO A 265 -13.20 10.89 -21.62
C PRO A 265 -14.46 11.78 -21.70
N ASN A 266 -15.58 11.32 -21.12
CA ASN A 266 -16.85 12.05 -21.07
C ASN A 266 -17.13 12.66 -19.69
N ALA A 267 -16.09 12.95 -18.91
CA ALA A 267 -16.22 13.60 -17.61
C ALA A 267 -16.90 14.97 -17.78
N THR A 268 -17.93 15.22 -16.98
CA THR A 268 -18.67 16.48 -16.95
C THR A 268 -18.51 17.15 -15.59
N PRO A 269 -18.83 18.45 -15.45
CA PRO A 269 -18.83 19.11 -14.13
C PRO A 269 -19.73 18.44 -13.09
N LEU A 270 -20.78 17.71 -13.51
CA LEU A 270 -21.59 16.92 -12.59
C LEU A 270 -20.87 15.64 -12.16
N PHE A 271 -20.10 15.02 -13.06
CA PHE A 271 -19.30 13.83 -12.76
C PHE A 271 -18.23 14.13 -11.70
N THR A 272 -17.62 15.32 -11.74
CA THR A 272 -16.61 15.75 -10.76
C THR A 272 -17.17 16.05 -9.37
N LYS A 273 -18.50 16.06 -9.20
CA LYS A 273 -19.13 16.08 -7.87
C LYS A 273 -19.02 14.74 -7.13
N PHE A 274 -18.44 13.72 -7.75
CA PHE A 274 -17.98 12.51 -7.06
C PHE A 274 -16.96 12.89 -5.99
N ASN A 275 -17.25 12.50 -4.74
CA ASN A 275 -16.35 12.80 -3.63
C ASN A 275 -15.43 11.61 -3.33
N SER A 276 -14.16 11.73 -3.72
CA SER A 276 -13.12 10.73 -3.46
C SER A 276 -12.74 10.61 -1.98
N HIS A 277 -12.97 11.65 -1.18
CA HIS A 277 -12.65 11.73 0.25
C HIS A 277 -13.90 11.96 1.13
N GLY A 278 -15.07 11.57 0.65
CA GLY A 278 -16.33 11.75 1.37
C GLY A 278 -16.49 10.73 2.48
N ASP A 279 -16.55 11.19 3.74
CA ASP A 279 -16.86 10.31 4.87
C ASP A 279 -18.36 10.08 5.00
N MET A 280 -18.79 8.82 4.92
CA MET A 280 -20.20 8.46 5.07
C MET A 280 -20.67 8.45 6.53
N HIS A 281 -19.77 8.60 7.50
CA HIS A 281 -20.09 8.68 8.93
C HIS A 281 -20.20 10.13 9.42
N ASP A 282 -19.73 11.09 8.63
CA ASP A 282 -19.85 12.51 8.92
C ASP A 282 -21.16 13.09 8.34
N ARG A 283 -22.13 13.28 9.24
CA ARG A 283 -23.44 13.84 8.90
C ARG A 283 -23.38 15.33 8.56
N GLU A 284 -22.42 16.08 9.12
CA GLU A 284 -22.39 17.54 9.00
C GLU A 284 -21.82 17.96 7.65
N ASN A 285 -20.70 17.36 7.25
CA ASN A 285 -20.04 17.70 5.98
C ASN A 285 -20.57 16.88 4.81
N TYR A 286 -21.07 15.65 5.05
CA TYR A 286 -21.56 14.74 3.99
C TYR A 286 -22.97 14.19 4.25
N PRO A 287 -23.99 15.05 4.44
CA PRO A 287 -25.34 14.63 4.86
C PRO A 287 -26.01 13.67 3.88
N VAL A 288 -25.81 13.85 2.57
CA VAL A 288 -26.42 12.99 1.54
C VAL A 288 -25.84 11.58 1.60
N SER A 289 -24.52 11.45 1.68
CA SER A 289 -23.82 10.18 1.79
C SER A 289 -24.19 9.46 3.09
N TYR A 290 -24.20 10.20 4.21
CA TYR A 290 -24.59 9.67 5.52
C TYR A 290 -26.00 9.06 5.52
N TRP A 291 -27.00 9.84 5.10
CA TRP A 291 -28.38 9.34 5.09
C TRP A 291 -28.61 8.23 4.08
N THR A 292 -27.90 8.24 2.95
CA THR A 292 -27.94 7.13 1.99
C THR A 292 -27.37 5.86 2.62
N PHE A 293 -26.22 5.93 3.28
CA PHE A 293 -25.59 4.80 3.96
C PHE A 293 -26.49 4.23 5.06
N VAL A 294 -27.03 5.09 5.93
CA VAL A 294 -27.95 4.68 7.01
C VAL A 294 -29.20 4.03 6.43
N SER A 295 -29.80 4.62 5.39
CA SER A 295 -31.02 4.10 4.77
C SER A 295 -30.80 2.74 4.11
N MET A 296 -29.73 2.59 3.33
CA MET A 296 -29.40 1.32 2.67
C MET A 296 -29.02 0.23 3.66
N THR A 297 -28.28 0.57 4.71
CA THR A 297 -27.93 -0.36 5.79
C THR A 297 -29.18 -0.78 6.56
N GLY A 298 -30.06 0.17 6.90
CA GLY A 298 -31.34 -0.11 7.54
C GLY A 298 -32.24 -1.00 6.70
N LEU A 299 -32.35 -0.75 5.39
CA LEU A 299 -33.09 -1.60 4.46
C LEU A 299 -32.54 -3.03 4.44
N LEU A 300 -31.21 -3.18 4.35
CA LEU A 300 -30.54 -4.47 4.32
C LEU A 300 -30.79 -5.27 5.61
N VAL A 301 -30.50 -4.65 6.76
CA VAL A 301 -30.67 -5.28 8.08
C VAL A 301 -32.13 -5.59 8.34
N GLY A 302 -33.04 -4.66 8.04
CA GLY A 302 -34.48 -4.85 8.20
C GLY A 302 -35.01 -6.00 7.35
N THR A 303 -34.60 -6.10 6.08
CA THR A 303 -34.97 -7.20 5.19
C THR A 303 -34.50 -8.54 5.76
N PHE A 304 -33.22 -8.66 6.12
CA PHE A 304 -32.70 -9.90 6.69
C PHE A 304 -33.39 -10.26 8.02
N ALA A 305 -33.60 -9.30 8.91
CA ALA A 305 -34.26 -9.54 10.19
C ALA A 305 -35.68 -10.10 9.98
N VAL A 306 -36.49 -9.46 9.13
CA VAL A 306 -37.86 -9.93 8.84
C VAL A 306 -37.87 -11.34 8.27
N PHE A 307 -37.07 -11.59 7.23
CA PHE A 307 -37.06 -12.91 6.58
C PHE A 307 -36.45 -14.00 7.46
N TRP A 308 -35.38 -13.73 8.21
CA TRP A 308 -34.80 -14.72 9.12
C TRP A 308 -35.74 -15.05 10.27
N ILE A 309 -36.38 -14.05 10.88
CA ILE A 309 -37.38 -14.29 11.93
C ILE A 309 -38.56 -15.10 11.36
N HIS A 310 -39.07 -14.71 10.19
CA HIS A 310 -40.14 -15.45 9.52
C HIS A 310 -39.75 -16.92 9.24
N THR A 311 -38.58 -17.16 8.65
CA THR A 311 -38.09 -18.52 8.36
C THR A 311 -37.84 -19.32 9.63
N LEU A 312 -37.28 -18.72 10.68
CA LEU A 312 -37.04 -19.38 11.97
C LEU A 312 -38.36 -19.79 12.63
N LEU A 313 -39.34 -18.88 12.70
CA LEU A 313 -40.67 -19.17 13.23
C LEU A 313 -41.38 -20.25 12.40
N TRP A 314 -41.26 -20.19 11.07
CA TRP A 314 -41.82 -21.20 10.18
C TRP A 314 -41.16 -22.58 10.39
N MET A 315 -39.84 -22.61 10.58
CA MET A 315 -39.11 -23.84 10.90
C MET A 315 -39.54 -24.43 12.25
N ILE A 316 -39.68 -23.59 13.29
CA ILE A 316 -40.18 -24.03 14.60
C ILE A 316 -41.60 -24.60 14.47
N ARG A 317 -42.49 -23.89 13.77
CA ARG A 317 -43.85 -24.38 13.49
C ARG A 317 -43.82 -25.72 12.74
N GLY A 318 -42.96 -25.86 11.73
CA GLY A 318 -42.81 -27.11 10.98
C GLY A 318 -42.33 -28.27 11.86
N PHE A 319 -41.41 -28.02 12.80
CA PHE A 319 -40.99 -29.03 13.78
C PHE A 319 -42.12 -29.41 14.74
N VAL A 320 -42.91 -28.43 15.21
CA VAL A 320 -44.08 -28.69 16.07
C VAL A 320 -45.13 -29.51 15.34
N GLU A 321 -45.56 -29.07 14.14
CA GLU A 321 -46.55 -29.79 13.33
C GLU A 321 -46.08 -31.20 12.96
N ASN A 322 -44.79 -31.40 12.64
CA ASN A 322 -44.27 -32.74 12.39
C ASN A 322 -44.27 -33.61 13.64
N ARG A 323 -43.95 -33.05 14.82
CA ARG A 323 -44.03 -33.78 16.09
C ARG A 323 -45.46 -34.15 16.46
N GLU A 324 -46.41 -33.24 16.26
CA GLU A 324 -47.83 -33.47 16.45
C GLU A 324 -48.32 -34.58 15.51
N LYS A 325 -48.04 -34.50 14.21
CA LYS A 325 -48.37 -35.55 13.24
C LYS A 325 -47.74 -36.90 13.56
N LEU A 326 -46.51 -36.93 14.07
CA LEU A 326 -45.86 -38.17 14.52
C LEU A 326 -46.53 -38.73 15.79
N ALA A 327 -46.93 -37.86 16.72
CA ALA A 327 -47.67 -38.27 17.92
C ALA A 327 -49.07 -38.79 17.56
N GLU A 328 -49.76 -38.15 16.62
CA GLU A 328 -51.05 -38.57 16.06
C GLU A 328 -50.93 -39.86 15.23
N GLY A 329 -49.80 -40.06 14.55
CA GLY A 329 -49.43 -41.28 13.83
C GLY A 329 -49.23 -42.51 14.71
N HIS A 330 -49.05 -42.34 16.03
CA HIS A 330 -49.10 -43.42 17.02
C HIS A 330 -50.49 -43.56 17.69
N GLY A 331 -51.42 -42.63 17.45
CA GLY A 331 -52.75 -42.57 18.04
C GLY A 331 -53.92 -43.01 17.14
N GLY A 332 -53.65 -43.57 15.96
CA GLY A 332 -54.68 -44.22 15.14
C GLY A 332 -55.75 -43.30 14.53
N LYS A 333 -55.43 -42.04 14.25
CA LYS A 333 -56.30 -41.12 13.49
C LYS A 333 -55.49 -40.37 12.43
N ALA A 334 -54.94 -41.09 11.46
CA ALA A 334 -54.63 -40.42 10.21
C ALA A 334 -55.98 -40.02 9.60
N GLU A 335 -56.24 -38.71 9.45
CA GLU A 335 -57.30 -38.26 8.56
C GLU A 335 -57.05 -38.91 7.19
N GLU A 336 -57.85 -39.92 6.84
CA GLU A 336 -57.95 -40.41 5.48
C GLU A 336 -58.47 -39.25 4.64
N HIS A 337 -57.58 -38.39 4.16
CA HIS A 337 -57.89 -37.50 3.06
C HIS A 337 -58.27 -38.41 1.89
N HIS A 338 -59.57 -38.53 1.63
CA HIS A 338 -60.09 -39.33 0.54
C HIS A 338 -59.72 -38.61 -0.76
N ILE A 339 -58.56 -38.93 -1.32
CA ILE A 339 -58.09 -38.36 -2.59
C ILE A 339 -58.93 -39.01 -3.68
N THR A 340 -59.92 -38.29 -4.19
CA THR A 340 -60.85 -38.76 -5.21
C THR A 340 -60.19 -39.13 -6.54
N GLU A 341 -58.99 -38.58 -6.83
CA GLU A 341 -58.21 -38.91 -8.03
C GLU A 341 -56.70 -39.03 -7.71
N PRO A 342 -56.24 -40.17 -7.15
CA PRO A 342 -54.89 -40.35 -6.62
C PRO A 342 -53.76 -40.31 -7.68
N HIS A 343 -54.10 -40.25 -8.97
CA HIS A 343 -53.13 -40.23 -10.07
C HIS A 343 -53.16 -38.96 -10.93
N LYS A 344 -53.94 -37.95 -10.54
CA LYS A 344 -54.02 -36.70 -11.32
C LYS A 344 -52.80 -35.82 -11.09
N GLN A 345 -51.98 -35.68 -12.12
CA GLN A 345 -50.79 -34.82 -12.07
C GLN A 345 -51.18 -33.36 -12.39
N TYR A 346 -50.89 -32.45 -11.46
CA TYR A 346 -51.11 -31.02 -11.65
C TYR A 346 -49.79 -30.33 -12.04
N ARG A 347 -49.74 -29.76 -13.24
CA ARG A 347 -48.59 -28.94 -13.66
C ARG A 347 -48.64 -27.57 -12.98
N ARG A 348 -47.87 -27.41 -11.89
CA ARG A 348 -47.82 -26.17 -11.10
C ARG A 348 -47.25 -24.98 -11.85
N PHE A 349 -46.24 -25.17 -12.70
CA PHE A 349 -45.56 -24.08 -13.41
C PHE A 349 -45.53 -24.28 -14.94
N LYS A 350 -45.91 -23.24 -15.68
CA LYS A 350 -45.69 -23.14 -17.13
C LYS A 350 -44.21 -22.84 -17.41
N ALA A 351 -43.72 -23.22 -18.60
CA ALA A 351 -42.31 -23.03 -18.99
C ALA A 351 -41.81 -21.59 -18.81
N ARG A 352 -42.64 -20.58 -19.14
CA ARG A 352 -42.31 -19.16 -18.92
C ARG A 352 -42.00 -18.81 -17.46
N HIS A 353 -42.70 -19.43 -16.51
CA HIS A 353 -42.48 -19.18 -15.09
C HIS A 353 -41.16 -19.82 -14.65
N ILE A 354 -40.86 -21.02 -15.14
CA ILE A 354 -39.59 -21.71 -14.88
C ILE A 354 -38.42 -20.87 -15.42
N PHE A 355 -38.53 -20.38 -16.66
CA PHE A 355 -37.52 -19.52 -17.27
C PHE A 355 -37.30 -18.24 -16.46
N LEU A 356 -38.37 -17.54 -16.08
CA LEU A 356 -38.26 -16.35 -15.24
C LEU A 356 -37.59 -16.65 -13.89
N HIS A 357 -37.94 -17.75 -13.23
CA HIS A 357 -37.28 -18.15 -11.99
C HIS A 357 -35.79 -18.42 -12.18
N LEU A 358 -35.42 -19.13 -13.25
CA LEU A 358 -34.01 -19.38 -13.57
C LEU A 358 -33.27 -18.07 -13.80
N THR A 359 -33.87 -17.11 -14.51
CA THR A 359 -33.25 -15.78 -14.71
C THR A 359 -33.07 -15.03 -13.39
N VAL A 360 -34.03 -15.11 -12.47
CA VAL A 360 -33.92 -14.50 -11.12
C VAL A 360 -32.77 -15.14 -10.34
N ILE A 361 -32.66 -16.47 -10.34
CA ILE A 361 -31.60 -17.19 -9.61
C ILE A 361 -30.22 -16.79 -10.16
N ILE A 362 -30.03 -16.86 -11.47
CA ILE A 362 -28.74 -16.56 -12.11
C ILE A 362 -28.36 -15.09 -11.88
N SER A 363 -29.28 -14.16 -12.07
CA SER A 363 -29.01 -12.73 -11.89
C SER A 363 -28.74 -12.38 -10.42
N PHE A 364 -29.56 -12.85 -9.48
CA PHE A 364 -29.38 -12.57 -8.06
C PHE A 364 -28.05 -13.13 -7.53
N LEU A 365 -27.75 -14.40 -7.83
CA LEU A 365 -26.48 -15.01 -7.42
C LEU A 365 -25.30 -14.31 -8.10
N GLY A 366 -25.41 -14.01 -9.39
CA GLY A 366 -24.36 -13.29 -10.12
C GLY A 366 -24.09 -11.89 -9.56
N LEU A 367 -25.12 -11.09 -9.28
CA LEU A 367 -24.98 -9.78 -8.65
C LEU A 367 -24.34 -9.87 -7.27
N THR A 368 -24.77 -10.85 -6.47
CA THR A 368 -24.27 -11.05 -5.10
C THR A 368 -22.81 -11.48 -5.11
N LEU A 369 -22.46 -12.49 -5.90
CA LEU A 369 -21.11 -13.03 -5.98
C LEU A 369 -20.09 -12.04 -6.56
N THR A 370 -20.53 -11.14 -7.43
CA THR A 370 -19.65 -10.09 -8.00
C THR A 370 -19.63 -8.81 -7.17
N GLY A 371 -20.69 -8.51 -6.41
CA GLY A 371 -20.80 -7.29 -5.60
C GLY A 371 -20.26 -7.42 -4.18
N ILE A 372 -20.42 -8.58 -3.53
CA ILE A 372 -19.96 -8.82 -2.17
C ILE A 372 -18.43 -8.62 -2.02
N PRO A 373 -17.58 -9.16 -2.92
CA PRO A 373 -16.13 -8.94 -2.83
C PRO A 373 -15.75 -7.46 -2.88
N LEU A 374 -16.49 -6.63 -3.63
CA LEU A 374 -16.26 -5.18 -3.68
C LEU A 374 -16.62 -4.48 -2.36
N LYS A 375 -17.66 -4.95 -1.67
CA LYS A 375 -18.05 -4.41 -0.36
C LYS A 375 -17.00 -4.69 0.72
N PHE A 376 -16.36 -5.86 0.66
CA PHE A 376 -15.36 -6.34 1.62
C PHE A 376 -13.97 -6.43 1.01
N ALA A 377 -13.57 -5.39 0.27
CA ALA A 377 -12.33 -5.34 -0.49
C ALA A 377 -11.05 -5.48 0.35
N ASP A 378 -11.14 -5.25 1.65
CA ASP A 378 -10.09 -5.42 2.65
C ASP A 378 -9.84 -6.89 3.05
N GLN A 379 -10.74 -7.81 2.68
CA GLN A 379 -10.68 -9.20 3.08
C GLN A 379 -10.01 -10.08 2.03
N HIS A 380 -9.15 -11.01 2.46
CA HIS A 380 -8.40 -11.90 1.55
C HIS A 380 -9.31 -12.79 0.67
N TRP A 381 -10.45 -13.24 1.19
CA TRP A 381 -11.37 -14.04 0.37
C TRP A 381 -11.98 -13.22 -0.77
N ALA A 382 -12.05 -11.89 -0.65
CA ALA A 382 -12.59 -11.02 -1.68
C ALA A 382 -11.65 -10.91 -2.87
N THR A 383 -10.33 -10.82 -2.65
CA THR A 383 -9.32 -10.89 -3.71
C THR A 383 -9.37 -12.24 -4.43
N VAL A 384 -9.41 -13.35 -3.69
CA VAL A 384 -9.54 -14.70 -4.30
C VAL A 384 -10.80 -14.81 -5.17
N MET A 385 -11.93 -14.27 -4.70
CA MET A 385 -13.17 -14.24 -5.49
C MET A 385 -13.06 -13.35 -6.73
N MET A 386 -12.43 -12.19 -6.64
CA MET A 386 -12.20 -11.33 -7.80
C MET A 386 -11.32 -12.02 -8.83
N ASP A 387 -10.24 -12.67 -8.40
CA ASP A 387 -9.33 -13.42 -9.28
C ASP A 387 -10.06 -14.58 -9.97
N PHE A 388 -10.95 -15.29 -9.26
CA PHE A 388 -11.80 -16.32 -9.86
C PHE A 388 -12.65 -15.78 -11.02
N PHE A 389 -13.13 -14.55 -10.93
CA PHE A 389 -13.87 -13.90 -12.02
C PHE A 389 -12.96 -13.30 -13.12
N GLY A 390 -11.63 -13.41 -13.00
CA GLY A 390 -10.66 -12.80 -13.92
C GLY A 390 -10.26 -11.37 -13.53
N GLY A 391 -10.51 -10.97 -12.29
CA GLY A 391 -10.24 -9.64 -11.76
C GLY A 391 -11.46 -8.70 -11.77
N THR A 392 -11.25 -7.51 -11.24
CA THR A 392 -12.31 -6.49 -11.03
C THR A 392 -13.02 -6.08 -12.33
N TYR A 393 -12.29 -6.07 -13.45
CA TYR A 393 -12.83 -5.73 -14.77
C TYR A 393 -13.95 -6.68 -15.21
N TYR A 394 -13.71 -7.99 -15.17
CA TYR A 394 -14.67 -9.00 -15.61
C TYR A 394 -15.78 -9.21 -14.59
N ALA A 395 -15.48 -9.17 -13.29
CA ALA A 395 -16.50 -9.18 -12.24
C ALA A 395 -17.54 -8.07 -12.46
N ARG A 396 -17.08 -6.85 -12.81
CA ARG A 396 -17.96 -5.73 -13.17
C ARG A 396 -18.81 -5.99 -14.42
N LEU A 397 -18.25 -6.63 -15.46
CA LEU A 397 -19.01 -6.95 -16.68
C LEU A 397 -20.12 -7.96 -16.37
N ILE A 398 -19.81 -9.01 -15.62
CA ILE A 398 -20.80 -10.00 -15.15
C ILE A 398 -21.88 -9.29 -14.32
N HIS A 399 -21.48 -8.43 -13.38
CA HIS A 399 -22.42 -7.67 -12.55
C HIS A 399 -23.40 -6.86 -13.39
N ARG A 400 -22.91 -6.12 -14.40
CA ARG A 400 -23.75 -5.34 -15.33
C ARG A 400 -24.69 -6.24 -16.14
N GLY A 401 -24.20 -7.37 -16.64
CA GLY A 401 -25.03 -8.35 -17.35
C GLY A 401 -26.17 -8.90 -16.48
N CYS A 402 -25.86 -9.26 -15.23
CA CYS A 402 -26.86 -9.70 -14.27
C CYS A 402 -27.86 -8.59 -13.91
N ALA A 403 -27.42 -7.33 -13.81
CA ALA A 403 -28.31 -6.20 -13.57
C ALA A 403 -29.31 -5.99 -14.73
N VAL A 404 -28.87 -6.14 -15.98
CA VAL A 404 -29.76 -6.09 -17.16
C VAL A 404 -30.82 -7.21 -17.09
N LEU A 405 -30.42 -8.43 -16.72
CA LEU A 405 -31.36 -9.53 -16.50
C LEU A 405 -32.36 -9.21 -15.38
N THR A 406 -31.91 -8.50 -14.34
CA THR A 406 -32.79 -8.01 -13.27
C THR A 406 -33.87 -7.07 -13.75
N PHE A 407 -33.52 -6.07 -14.55
CA PHE A 407 -34.52 -5.18 -15.15
C PHE A 407 -35.48 -5.95 -16.08
N TYR A 408 -34.97 -6.91 -16.84
CA TYR A 408 -35.79 -7.74 -17.72
C TYR A 408 -36.86 -8.55 -16.95
N TYR A 409 -36.48 -9.34 -15.94
CA TYR A 409 -37.46 -10.14 -15.22
C TYR A 409 -38.40 -9.27 -14.38
N PHE A 410 -37.92 -8.13 -13.87
CA PHE A 410 -38.75 -7.19 -13.11
C PHE A 410 -39.84 -6.59 -14.01
N ALA A 411 -39.49 -6.10 -15.19
CA ALA A 411 -40.47 -5.61 -16.16
C ALA A 411 -41.44 -6.73 -16.60
N SER A 412 -40.93 -7.94 -16.83
CA SER A 412 -41.76 -9.11 -17.15
C SER A 412 -42.75 -9.44 -16.03
N ALA A 413 -42.34 -9.34 -14.76
CA ALA A 413 -43.20 -9.57 -13.61
C ALA A 413 -44.28 -8.49 -13.46
N LEU A 414 -43.95 -7.22 -13.76
CA LEU A 414 -44.95 -6.14 -13.79
C LEU A 414 -46.00 -6.38 -14.88
N ILE A 415 -45.57 -6.77 -16.09
CA ILE A 415 -46.47 -7.08 -17.19
C ILE A 415 -47.39 -8.27 -16.84
N LEU A 416 -46.83 -9.34 -16.27
CA LEU A 416 -47.62 -10.50 -15.85
C LEU A 416 -48.61 -10.17 -14.73
N THR A 417 -48.20 -9.30 -13.78
CA THR A 417 -49.09 -8.82 -12.73
C THR A 417 -50.22 -7.96 -13.30
N PHE A 418 -49.90 -7.08 -14.25
CA PHE A 418 -50.90 -6.25 -14.94
C PHE A 418 -51.89 -7.10 -15.74
N ASP A 419 -51.38 -8.07 -16.51
CA ASP A 419 -52.22 -9.03 -17.24
C ASP A 419 -53.14 -9.79 -16.28
N PHE A 420 -52.60 -10.30 -15.18
CA PHE A 420 -53.38 -11.01 -14.17
C PHE A 420 -54.48 -10.15 -13.53
N LEU A 421 -54.18 -8.90 -13.17
CA LEU A 421 -55.11 -8.01 -12.48
C LEU A 421 -56.17 -7.40 -13.39
N PHE A 422 -55.85 -7.12 -14.67
CA PHE A 422 -56.70 -6.28 -15.53
C PHE A 422 -57.16 -6.94 -16.83
N LEU A 423 -56.40 -7.86 -17.41
CA LEU A 423 -56.68 -8.41 -18.75
C LEU A 423 -57.14 -9.86 -18.72
N SER A 424 -56.61 -10.67 -17.80
CA SER A 424 -56.99 -12.06 -17.64
C SER A 424 -58.40 -12.12 -17.05
N LYS A 425 -59.40 -12.33 -17.92
CA LYS A 425 -60.73 -12.73 -17.47
C LYS A 425 -60.60 -14.11 -16.83
N LYS A 426 -61.06 -14.21 -15.57
CA LYS A 426 -61.20 -15.48 -14.84
C LYS A 426 -61.82 -16.57 -15.70
#